data_AF-R4UGK0-F1
#
_entry.id   AF-R4UGK0-F1
#
_cell.length_a   1.000
_cell.length_b   1.000
_cell.length_c   1.000
_cell.angle_alpha   90.00
_cell.angle_beta   90.00
_cell.angle_gamma   90.00
#
_symmetry.space_group_name_H-M   'P 1'
#
loop_
_entity.id
_entity.type
_entity.pdbx_description
1 polymer ?
#
loop_
_entity_poly.entity_id
_entity_poly.type
_entity_poly.pdbx_seq_one_letter_code
_entity_poly.pdbx_strand_id
1 'polypeptide(L)'
;MKKLITMLAILGLSNLSGAFFVEHLENTKSQLSNINLNWDSQLNAYSIISCDYNRFDVWPGYIEEVDLSNLLTLFNDLQKIHFETGKIISGYNLPEFAFISDNKELVGLGQFDMEAAISILDLVNADNVEFISASLKVINLAEPIYKINLRYSICGVKQLMKLTEISNQYLPSKQNNLLTNIHFSYFLL
;
A
#
# COMPACT_ATOMS: atom_id res chain seq x y z
N MET A 1 -6.75 7.34 39.79
CA MET A 1 -6.44 6.58 38.56
C MET A 1 -5.20 7.20 37.94
N LYS A 2 -4.09 6.48 38.03
CA LYS A 2 -2.74 6.99 37.69
C LYS A 2 -2.57 6.96 36.16
N LYS A 3 -2.12 8.09 35.62
CA LYS A 3 -1.57 8.23 34.26
C LYS A 3 -0.43 7.22 34.08
N LEU A 4 -0.43 6.48 32.98
CA LEU A 4 0.77 5.82 32.47
C LEU A 4 0.73 5.81 30.94
N ILE A 5 0.91 7.01 30.38
CA ILE A 5 1.40 7.19 29.02
C ILE A 5 2.91 6.96 29.12
N THR A 6 3.36 5.82 28.61
CA THR A 6 4.78 5.54 28.31
C THR A 6 4.70 5.01 26.88
N MET A 7 4.84 5.83 25.83
CA MET A 7 6.09 6.35 25.32
C MET A 7 7.24 5.33 25.43
N LEU A 8 7.30 4.43 24.45
CA LEU A 8 8.51 3.72 24.02
C LEU A 8 8.52 3.86 22.49
N ALA A 9 9.04 4.98 22.00
CA ALA A 9 10.44 5.10 21.60
C ALA A 9 10.71 4.33 20.31
N ILE A 10 10.31 4.97 19.21
CA ILE A 10 11.01 4.93 17.94
C ILE A 10 12.43 5.44 18.24
N LEU A 11 13.35 4.53 18.54
CA LEU A 11 14.78 4.76 18.50
C LEU A 11 15.39 3.59 17.77
N GLY A 12 16.03 3.90 16.65
CA GLY A 12 16.60 2.92 15.74
C GLY A 12 17.58 1.99 16.45
N LEU A 13 17.42 0.70 16.18
CA LEU A 13 18.47 -0.30 16.33
C LEU A 13 18.40 -1.22 15.11
N SER A 14 19.04 -0.77 14.04
CA SER A 14 19.74 -1.69 13.13
C SER A 14 20.63 -2.60 13.99
N ASN A 15 20.47 -3.91 13.83
CA ASN A 15 21.22 -5.00 14.47
C ASN A 15 20.83 -5.34 15.92
N LEU A 16 19.72 -6.08 16.10
CA LEU A 16 19.58 -7.02 17.21
C LEU A 16 18.77 -8.24 16.73
N SER A 17 19.36 -9.41 16.94
CA SER A 17 19.04 -10.74 16.40
C SER A 17 17.56 -11.14 16.46
N GLY A 18 17.08 -11.78 15.38
CA GLY A 18 15.72 -12.31 15.23
C GLY A 18 15.22 -13.29 16.29
N ALA A 19 16.06 -13.75 17.22
CA ALA A 19 15.63 -14.54 18.37
C ALA A 19 14.77 -13.72 19.37
N PHE A 20 15.05 -12.42 19.54
CA PHE A 20 14.31 -11.56 20.49
C PHE A 20 12.89 -11.23 20.00
N PHE A 21 12.70 -11.19 18.67
CA PHE A 21 11.41 -10.92 18.04
C PHE A 21 10.46 -12.13 18.12
N VAL A 22 11.00 -13.35 18.04
CA VAL A 22 10.22 -14.59 18.14
C VAL A 22 9.70 -14.81 19.57
N GLU A 23 10.52 -14.56 20.58
CA GLU A 23 10.11 -14.69 21.99
C GLU A 23 9.03 -13.67 22.39
N HIS A 24 9.09 -12.45 21.84
CA HIS A 24 8.05 -11.43 22.04
C HIS A 24 6.74 -11.81 21.32
N LEU A 25 6.81 -12.40 20.13
CA LEU A 25 5.64 -12.91 19.41
C LEU A 25 4.97 -14.08 20.16
N GLU A 26 5.74 -15.01 20.72
CA GLU A 26 5.20 -16.12 21.51
C GLU A 26 4.52 -15.65 22.80
N ASN A 27 5.10 -14.66 23.50
CA ASN A 27 4.47 -14.06 24.67
C ASN A 27 3.21 -13.25 24.32
N THR A 28 3.18 -12.59 23.17
CA THR A 28 1.98 -11.87 22.71
C THR A 28 0.88 -12.86 22.32
N LYS A 29 1.24 -14.01 21.74
CA LYS A 29 0.33 -15.10 21.36
C LYS A 29 -0.29 -15.79 22.59
N SER A 30 0.48 -15.99 23.65
CA SER A 30 -0.02 -16.56 24.92
C SER A 30 -0.95 -15.60 25.68
N GLN A 31 -0.77 -14.29 25.50
CA GLN A 31 -1.67 -13.27 26.04
C GLN A 31 -2.97 -13.14 25.24
N LEU A 32 -2.92 -13.34 23.92
CA LEU A 32 -4.09 -13.33 23.03
C LEU A 32 -5.01 -14.55 23.21
N SER A 33 -4.49 -15.71 23.63
CA SER A 33 -5.29 -16.93 23.79
C SER A 33 -6.32 -16.89 24.94
N ASN A 34 -6.28 -15.86 25.79
CA ASN A 34 -7.24 -15.65 26.88
C ASN A 34 -8.31 -14.58 26.57
N ILE A 35 -8.29 -13.98 25.39
CA ILE A 35 -9.36 -13.07 24.95
C ILE A 35 -10.46 -13.94 24.36
N ASN A 36 -11.53 -14.15 25.11
CA ASN A 36 -12.77 -14.73 24.60
C ASN A 36 -13.43 -13.68 23.69
N LEU A 37 -12.96 -13.61 22.43
CA LEU A 37 -13.54 -12.77 21.40
C LEU A 37 -14.90 -13.35 21.04
N ASN A 38 -15.94 -12.81 21.65
CA ASN A 38 -17.30 -12.98 21.16
C ASN A 38 -17.38 -12.23 19.83
N TRP A 39 -17.05 -12.92 18.72
CA TRP A 39 -17.10 -12.42 17.35
C TRP A 39 -18.55 -12.31 16.88
N ASP A 40 -19.35 -11.52 17.59
CA ASP A 40 -20.68 -11.14 17.15
C ASP A 40 -20.56 -9.76 16.50
N SER A 41 -20.11 -9.73 15.25
CA SER A 41 -20.33 -8.57 14.38
C SER A 41 -20.28 -8.99 12.92
N GLN A 42 -21.30 -8.60 12.18
CA GLN A 42 -21.25 -8.50 10.73
C GLN A 42 -20.14 -7.50 10.37
N LEU A 43 -18.90 -7.96 10.22
CA LEU A 43 -17.84 -7.16 9.63
C LEU A 43 -18.26 -6.89 8.19
N ASN A 44 -18.83 -5.71 7.95
CA ASN A 44 -19.15 -5.26 6.60
C ASN A 44 -17.82 -5.07 5.86
N ALA A 45 -17.46 -6.03 5.02
CA ALA A 45 -16.33 -5.90 4.12
C ALA A 45 -16.70 -4.87 3.03
N TYR A 46 -15.85 -3.87 2.86
CA TYR A 46 -15.94 -2.85 1.83
C TYR A 46 -14.85 -3.07 0.78
N SER A 47 -15.11 -2.67 -0.45
CA SER A 47 -14.12 -2.65 -1.52
C SER A 47 -14.15 -1.32 -2.27
N ILE A 48 -12.96 -0.86 -2.67
CA ILE A 48 -12.76 0.32 -3.50
C ILE A 48 -11.74 -0.01 -4.59
N ILE A 49 -11.95 0.54 -5.78
CA ILE A 49 -11.08 0.34 -6.94
C ILE A 49 -10.62 1.70 -7.45
N SER A 50 -9.31 1.85 -7.65
CA SER A 50 -8.73 2.93 -8.43
C SER A 50 -8.53 2.46 -9.88
N CYS A 51 -8.87 3.32 -10.84
CA CYS A 51 -8.73 3.05 -12.28
C CYS A 51 -8.03 4.25 -12.95
N ASP A 52 -6.74 4.13 -13.24
CA ASP A 52 -5.95 5.18 -13.92
C ASP A 52 -5.68 4.82 -15.39
N TYR A 53 -6.01 5.72 -16.31
CA TYR A 53 -5.71 5.59 -17.74
C TYR A 53 -4.46 6.38 -18.09
N ASN A 54 -3.40 5.68 -18.44
CA ASN A 54 -2.07 6.26 -18.64
C ASN A 54 -1.55 6.01 -20.05
N ARG A 55 -0.70 6.90 -20.52
CA ARG A 55 0.10 6.69 -21.73
C ARG A 55 1.57 6.63 -21.33
N PHE A 56 2.33 5.73 -21.96
CA PHE A 56 3.78 5.70 -21.82
C PHE A 56 4.45 5.27 -23.14
N ASP A 57 5.65 5.76 -23.38
CA ASP A 57 6.47 5.56 -24.58
C ASP A 57 7.95 5.45 -24.18
N VAL A 58 8.39 4.23 -23.87
CA VAL A 58 9.75 3.93 -23.40
C VAL A 58 10.57 3.21 -24.47
N TRP A 59 11.74 3.74 -24.80
CA TRP A 59 12.75 3.10 -25.67
C TRP A 59 13.69 2.23 -24.83
N PRO A 60 14.42 1.25 -25.40
CA PRO A 60 15.40 0.48 -24.64
C PRO A 60 16.39 1.38 -23.89
N GLY A 61 16.49 1.20 -22.57
CA GLY A 61 17.29 2.03 -21.67
C GLY A 61 16.59 3.28 -21.13
N TYR A 62 15.34 3.55 -21.52
CA TYR A 62 14.57 4.72 -21.08
C TYR A 62 13.70 4.43 -19.86
N ILE A 63 13.39 5.49 -19.12
CA ILE A 63 12.55 5.48 -17.92
C ILE A 63 11.47 6.52 -18.09
N GLU A 64 10.23 6.14 -17.80
CA GLU A 64 9.08 7.04 -17.74
C GLU A 64 8.35 6.88 -16.41
N GLU A 65 7.79 7.96 -15.90
CA GLU A 65 6.98 7.97 -14.68
C GLU A 65 5.66 8.67 -15.02
N VAL A 66 4.54 8.00 -14.74
CA VAL A 66 3.19 8.48 -14.98
C VAL A 66 2.41 8.57 -13.68
N ASP A 67 1.57 9.59 -13.54
CA ASP A 67 0.81 9.82 -12.31
C ASP A 67 -0.39 8.87 -12.20
N LEU A 68 -0.59 8.30 -11.01
CA LEU A 68 -1.74 7.48 -10.65
C LEU A 68 -2.68 8.31 -9.75
N SER A 69 -3.36 9.27 -10.36
CA SER A 69 -4.16 10.27 -9.62
C SER A 69 -5.35 9.65 -8.88
N ASN A 70 -5.96 8.61 -9.45
CA ASN A 70 -7.06 7.91 -8.79
C ASN A 70 -6.56 7.05 -7.63
N LEU A 71 -5.34 6.50 -7.71
CA LEU A 71 -4.75 5.78 -6.58
C LEU A 71 -4.48 6.73 -5.40
N LEU A 72 -3.95 7.92 -5.69
CA LEU A 72 -3.76 8.96 -4.67
C LEU A 72 -5.10 9.34 -4.02
N THR A 73 -6.14 9.51 -4.85
CA THR A 73 -7.50 9.83 -4.38
C THR A 73 -8.05 8.74 -3.48
N LEU A 74 -7.86 7.47 -3.83
CA LEU A 74 -8.26 6.32 -3.01
C LEU A 74 -7.65 6.38 -1.61
N PHE A 75 -6.35 6.64 -1.47
CA PHE A 75 -5.72 6.72 -0.14
C PHE A 75 -6.23 7.92 0.67
N ASN A 76 -6.43 9.08 0.02
CA ASN A 76 -7.04 10.24 0.66
C ASN A 76 -8.48 9.96 1.12
N ASP A 77 -9.26 9.24 0.31
CA ASP A 77 -10.63 8.85 0.66
C ASP A 77 -10.67 7.89 1.84
N LEU A 78 -9.76 6.91 1.92
CA LEU A 78 -9.64 6.03 3.09
C LEU A 78 -9.30 6.81 4.36
N GLN A 79 -8.35 7.76 4.28
CA GLN A 79 -7.97 8.61 5.39
C GLN A 79 -9.15 9.51 5.82
N LYS A 80 -9.91 10.04 4.84
CA LYS A 80 -11.13 10.80 5.11
C LYS A 80 -12.18 9.95 5.84
N ILE A 81 -12.41 8.70 5.43
CA ILE A 81 -13.33 7.79 6.11
C ILE A 81 -12.89 7.58 7.57
N HIS A 82 -11.60 7.36 7.82
CA HIS A 82 -11.07 7.25 9.18
C HIS A 82 -11.41 8.48 10.03
N PHE A 83 -11.10 9.69 9.54
CA PHE A 83 -11.32 10.92 10.30
C PHE A 83 -12.80 11.30 10.45
N GLU A 84 -13.64 11.03 9.45
CA GLU A 84 -15.07 11.33 9.52
C GLU A 84 -15.84 10.35 10.42
N THR A 85 -15.41 9.08 10.47
CA THR A 85 -16.10 8.04 11.26
C THR A 85 -15.47 7.78 12.63
N GLY A 86 -14.21 8.17 12.83
CA GLY A 86 -13.39 7.82 13.99
C GLY A 86 -13.01 6.34 14.08
N LYS A 87 -13.30 5.53 13.05
CA LYS A 87 -13.03 4.09 13.01
C LYS A 87 -11.70 3.79 12.35
N ILE A 88 -11.05 2.71 12.78
CA ILE A 88 -9.77 2.28 12.19
C ILE A 88 -10.05 1.53 10.88
N ILE A 89 -9.35 1.92 9.82
CA ILE A 89 -9.33 1.21 8.53
C ILE A 89 -8.39 0.03 8.65
N SER A 90 -8.91 -1.19 8.50
CA SER A 90 -8.09 -2.41 8.46
C SER A 90 -8.23 -3.10 7.12
N GLY A 91 -7.12 -3.63 6.59
CA GLY A 91 -7.13 -4.40 5.34
C GLY A 91 -7.78 -5.77 5.52
N TYR A 92 -8.59 -6.17 4.55
CA TYR A 92 -9.13 -7.53 4.45
C TYR A 92 -8.15 -8.47 3.74
N ASN A 93 -7.55 -7.99 2.65
CA ASN A 93 -6.54 -8.67 1.83
C ASN A 93 -5.42 -7.69 1.44
N LEU A 94 -4.33 -8.21 0.88
CA LEU A 94 -3.33 -7.36 0.22
C LEU A 94 -3.97 -6.66 -1.00
N PRO A 95 -3.68 -5.37 -1.24
CA PRO A 95 -4.17 -4.68 -2.42
C PRO A 95 -3.66 -5.35 -3.69
N GLU A 96 -4.57 -5.55 -4.64
CA GLU A 96 -4.30 -6.21 -5.92
C GLU A 96 -4.19 -5.17 -7.01
N PHE A 97 -3.33 -5.39 -8.00
CA PHE A 97 -3.21 -4.52 -9.16
C PHE A 97 -3.28 -5.31 -10.46
N ALA A 98 -3.80 -4.67 -11.51
CA ALA A 98 -3.78 -5.18 -12.87
C ALA A 98 -3.42 -4.06 -13.86
N PHE A 99 -2.56 -4.38 -14.82
CA PHE A 99 -2.20 -3.52 -15.94
C PHE A 99 -2.79 -4.12 -17.23
N ILE A 100 -3.65 -3.35 -17.89
CA ILE A 100 -4.40 -3.78 -19.06
C ILE A 100 -4.06 -2.84 -20.22
N SER A 101 -3.59 -3.40 -21.33
CA SER A 101 -3.18 -2.67 -22.53
C SER A 101 -4.36 -2.22 -23.39
N ASP A 102 -4.06 -1.43 -24.42
CA ASP A 102 -5.01 -0.90 -25.41
C ASP A 102 -5.91 -1.96 -26.06
N ASN A 103 -5.33 -3.13 -26.35
CA ASN A 103 -6.01 -4.27 -26.95
C ASN A 103 -6.76 -5.15 -25.93
N LYS A 104 -6.87 -4.69 -24.67
CA LYS A 104 -7.49 -5.40 -23.54
C LYS A 104 -6.73 -6.64 -23.07
N GLU A 105 -5.47 -6.78 -23.43
CA GLU A 105 -4.63 -7.86 -22.90
C GLU A 105 -4.12 -7.52 -21.48
N LEU A 106 -4.04 -8.54 -20.63
CA LEU A 106 -3.46 -8.42 -19.30
C LEU A 106 -1.94 -8.49 -19.44
N VAL A 107 -1.26 -7.38 -19.19
CA VAL A 107 0.22 -7.30 -19.32
C VAL A 107 0.93 -7.35 -17.97
N GLY A 108 0.20 -7.15 -16.88
CA GLY A 108 0.70 -7.36 -15.52
C GLY A 108 -0.42 -7.56 -14.52
N LEU A 109 -0.19 -8.40 -13.52
CA LEU A 109 -1.09 -8.69 -12.41
C LEU A 109 -0.26 -9.00 -11.18
N GLY A 110 -0.71 -8.58 -10.01
CA GLY A 110 -0.08 -8.95 -8.75
C GLY A 110 -0.71 -8.29 -7.55
N GLN A 111 0.06 -8.25 -6.46
CA GLN A 111 -0.31 -7.63 -5.21
C GLN A 111 0.77 -6.64 -4.78
N PHE A 112 0.39 -5.69 -3.94
CA PHE A 112 1.36 -4.85 -3.26
C PHE A 112 2.27 -5.68 -2.36
N ASP A 113 3.50 -5.19 -2.19
CA ASP A 113 4.44 -5.72 -1.22
C ASP A 113 3.79 -5.67 0.16
N MET A 114 3.88 -6.76 0.93
CA MET A 114 3.21 -6.88 2.24
C MET A 114 3.57 -5.72 3.19
N GLU A 115 4.85 -5.35 3.24
CA GLU A 115 5.32 -4.23 4.06
C GLU A 115 4.69 -2.90 3.65
N ALA A 116 4.52 -2.67 2.34
CA ALA A 116 3.88 -1.47 1.82
C ALA A 116 2.38 -1.47 2.11
N ALA A 117 1.71 -2.62 1.96
CA ALA A 117 0.29 -2.77 2.26
C ALA A 117 -0.02 -2.48 3.74
N ILE A 118 0.79 -3.02 4.67
CA ILE A 118 0.68 -2.73 6.11
C ILE A 118 0.96 -1.24 6.36
N SER A 119 2.04 -0.71 5.78
CA SER A 119 2.40 0.70 5.99
C SER A 119 1.33 1.67 5.47
N ILE A 120 0.65 1.36 4.36
CA ILE A 120 -0.48 2.17 3.87
C ILE A 120 -1.60 2.23 4.91
N LEU A 121 -1.95 1.10 5.52
CA LEU A 121 -2.97 1.06 6.56
C LEU A 121 -2.56 1.90 7.77
N ASP A 122 -1.31 1.81 8.21
CA ASP A 122 -0.80 2.65 9.29
C ASP A 122 -0.86 4.14 8.93
N LEU A 123 -0.48 4.50 7.70
CA LEU A 123 -0.50 5.89 7.20
C LEU A 123 -1.91 6.46 7.07
N VAL A 124 -2.87 5.67 6.58
CA VAL A 124 -4.28 6.06 6.44
C VAL A 124 -4.91 6.36 7.79
N ASN A 125 -4.51 5.65 8.84
CA ASN A 125 -5.03 5.82 10.20
C ASN A 125 -4.22 6.81 11.05
N ALA A 126 -3.16 7.43 10.50
CA ALA A 126 -2.26 8.27 11.25
C ALA A 126 -2.57 9.77 11.09
N ASP A 127 -2.40 10.50 12.19
CA ASP A 127 -2.41 11.96 12.19
C ASP A 127 -1.19 12.53 11.48
N ASN A 128 -1.33 13.73 10.91
CA ASN A 128 -0.24 14.49 10.29
C ASN A 128 0.44 13.78 9.10
N VAL A 129 -0.30 12.89 8.42
CA VAL A 129 0.10 12.28 7.15
C VAL A 129 -0.57 13.00 6.00
N GLU A 130 0.20 13.35 4.98
CA GLU A 130 -0.29 13.88 3.71
C GLU A 130 0.18 12.99 2.56
N PHE A 131 -0.74 12.41 1.80
CA PHE A 131 -0.39 11.72 0.56
C PHE A 131 -0.15 12.76 -0.55
N ILE A 132 1.04 12.75 -1.16
CA ILE A 132 1.48 13.79 -2.10
C ILE A 132 1.28 13.34 -3.55
N SER A 133 1.73 12.14 -3.90
CA SER A 133 1.61 11.61 -5.26
C SER A 133 1.72 10.09 -5.27
N ALA A 134 0.97 9.44 -6.14
CA ALA A 134 1.18 8.06 -6.52
C ALA A 134 1.61 8.01 -7.98
N SER A 135 2.57 7.16 -8.32
CA SER A 135 3.08 7.06 -9.69
C SER A 135 3.40 5.63 -10.09
N LEU A 136 3.25 5.36 -11.38
CA LEU A 136 3.78 4.18 -12.03
C LEU A 136 5.06 4.56 -12.78
N LYS A 137 6.18 3.95 -12.40
CA LYS A 137 7.45 4.07 -13.09
C LYS A 137 7.68 2.86 -13.97
N VAL A 138 7.87 3.09 -15.27
CA VAL A 138 8.16 2.06 -16.27
C VAL A 138 9.63 2.19 -16.69
N ILE A 139 10.37 1.10 -16.62
CA ILE A 139 11.80 1.04 -16.95
C ILE A 139 11.97 -0.02 -18.03
N ASN A 140 12.38 0.39 -19.24
CA ASN A 140 12.53 -0.52 -20.37
C ASN A 140 13.95 -1.07 -20.47
N LEU A 141 14.24 -2.11 -19.70
CA LEU A 141 15.48 -2.89 -19.79
C LEU A 141 15.25 -4.17 -20.63
N ALA A 142 16.24 -5.07 -20.68
CA ALA A 142 16.06 -6.38 -21.31
C ALA A 142 14.85 -7.16 -20.72
N GLU A 143 14.58 -6.95 -19.44
CA GLU A 143 13.32 -7.32 -18.80
C GLU A 143 12.67 -6.03 -18.27
N PRO A 144 11.58 -5.56 -18.87
CA PRO A 144 10.93 -4.33 -18.44
C PRO A 144 10.39 -4.43 -17.00
N ILE A 145 10.49 -3.32 -16.26
CA ILE A 145 10.08 -3.23 -14.85
C ILE A 145 8.99 -2.17 -14.69
N TYR A 146 7.94 -2.53 -13.95
CA TYR A 146 6.87 -1.62 -13.52
C TYR A 146 6.98 -1.48 -12.01
N LYS A 147 7.06 -0.25 -11.54
CA LYS A 147 7.19 0.06 -10.12
C LYS A 147 6.16 1.10 -9.73
N ILE A 148 5.25 0.73 -8.84
CA ILE A 148 4.32 1.71 -8.28
C ILE A 148 4.95 2.32 -7.03
N ASN A 149 4.99 3.64 -6.96
CA ASN A 149 5.52 4.37 -5.82
C ASN A 149 4.46 5.31 -5.22
N LEU A 150 4.55 5.50 -3.91
CA LEU A 150 3.79 6.48 -3.15
C LEU A 150 4.74 7.46 -2.50
N ARG A 151 4.55 8.75 -2.77
CA ARG A 151 5.19 9.85 -2.04
C ARG A 151 4.19 10.41 -1.04
N TYR A 152 4.64 10.60 0.19
CA TYR A 152 3.83 11.11 1.29
C TYR A 152 4.69 11.97 2.20
N SER A 153 4.09 12.72 3.12
CA SER A 153 4.79 13.38 4.21
C SER A 153 4.23 12.98 5.57
N ILE A 154 5.11 12.90 6.56
CA ILE A 154 4.73 12.80 7.98
C ILE A 154 5.30 14.03 8.68
N CYS A 155 4.45 14.84 9.28
CA CYS A 155 4.86 16.11 9.91
C CYS A 155 5.71 16.99 8.98
N GLY A 156 5.37 17.02 7.68
CA GLY A 156 6.09 17.78 6.65
C GLY A 156 7.38 17.14 6.13
N VAL A 157 7.82 16.00 6.68
CA VAL A 157 8.99 15.27 6.19
C VAL A 157 8.58 14.36 5.04
N LYS A 158 9.08 14.64 3.82
CA LYS A 158 8.77 13.88 2.61
C LYS A 158 9.43 12.49 2.63
N GLN A 159 8.64 11.48 2.28
CA GLN A 159 9.01 10.07 2.22
C GLN A 159 8.62 9.47 0.86
N LEU A 160 9.27 8.37 0.50
CA LEU A 160 8.98 7.58 -0.70
C LEU A 160 8.87 6.12 -0.32
N MET A 161 7.75 5.49 -0.66
CA MET A 161 7.51 4.07 -0.48
C MET A 161 7.26 3.42 -1.83
N LYS A 162 7.89 2.26 -2.04
CA LYS A 162 7.57 1.38 -3.17
C LYS A 162 6.38 0.52 -2.77
N LEU A 163 5.31 0.56 -3.55
CA LEU A 163 4.11 -0.26 -3.29
C LEU A 163 4.25 -1.65 -3.90
N THR A 164 4.85 -1.74 -5.09
CA THR A 164 5.14 -3.01 -5.76
C THR A 164 6.20 -2.80 -6.84
N GLU A 165 6.85 -3.87 -7.25
CA GLU A 165 7.75 -3.91 -8.39
C GLU A 165 7.65 -5.26 -9.10
N ILE A 166 7.34 -5.22 -10.39
CA ILE A 166 7.29 -6.43 -11.21
C ILE A 166 8.20 -6.30 -12.42
N SER A 167 8.86 -7.41 -12.76
CA SER A 167 9.58 -7.60 -14.01
C SER A 167 8.81 -8.61 -14.87
N ASN A 168 8.47 -8.25 -16.11
CA ASN A 168 7.80 -9.16 -17.04
C ASN A 168 8.31 -8.95 -18.48
N GLN A 169 8.70 -10.05 -19.13
CA GLN A 169 9.27 -10.04 -20.48
C GLN A 169 8.29 -9.59 -21.57
N TYR A 170 6.97 -9.65 -21.31
CA TYR A 170 5.92 -9.32 -22.28
C TYR A 170 5.36 -7.91 -22.14
N LEU A 171 6.06 -7.04 -21.42
CA LEU A 171 5.59 -5.68 -21.22
C LEU A 171 5.90 -4.83 -22.46
N PRO A 172 4.87 -4.32 -23.15
CA PRO A 172 5.08 -3.53 -24.34
C PRO A 172 5.79 -2.23 -23.97
N SER A 173 6.80 -1.86 -24.76
CA SER A 173 7.61 -0.67 -24.53
C SER A 173 6.89 0.65 -24.84
N LYS A 174 5.70 0.59 -25.44
CA LYS A 174 4.89 1.76 -25.77
C LYS A 174 3.43 1.36 -25.72
N GLN A 175 2.61 2.16 -25.04
CA GLN A 175 1.16 2.01 -24.98
C GLN A 175 0.49 3.38 -25.06
N ASN A 176 -0.56 3.49 -25.87
CA ASN A 176 -1.32 4.72 -25.96
C ASN A 176 -2.33 4.85 -24.83
N ASN A 177 -2.92 3.73 -24.39
CA ASN A 177 -3.76 3.65 -23.21
C ASN A 177 -3.46 2.35 -22.43
N LEU A 178 -2.80 2.51 -21.29
CA LEU A 178 -2.65 1.52 -20.25
C LEU A 178 -3.66 1.81 -19.15
N LEU A 179 -4.57 0.89 -18.89
CA LEU A 179 -5.41 0.93 -17.71
C LEU A 179 -4.68 0.27 -16.54
N THR A 180 -4.49 1.03 -15.46
CA THR A 180 -3.99 0.56 -14.18
C THR A 180 -5.14 0.48 -13.19
N ASN A 181 -5.53 -0.75 -12.84
CA ASN A 181 -6.55 -1.01 -11.84
C ASN A 181 -5.89 -1.42 -10.53
N ILE A 182 -6.29 -0.82 -9.42
CA ILE A 182 -5.86 -1.23 -8.08
C ILE A 182 -7.09 -1.44 -7.21
N HIS A 183 -7.23 -2.63 -6.68
CA HIS A 183 -8.34 -3.04 -5.82
C HIS A 183 -7.88 -3.10 -4.36
N PHE A 184 -8.63 -2.45 -3.49
CA PHE A 184 -8.38 -2.40 -2.05
C PHE A 184 -9.63 -2.85 -1.29
N SER A 185 -9.51 -3.91 -0.49
CA SER A 185 -10.59 -4.42 0.37
C SER A 185 -10.29 -4.14 1.83
N TYR A 186 -11.27 -3.60 2.57
CA TYR A 186 -11.10 -3.16 3.95
C TYR A 186 -12.36 -3.37 4.80
N PHE A 187 -12.20 -3.26 6.12
CA PHE A 187 -13.31 -3.17 7.08
C PHE A 187 -13.02 -2.08 8.13
N LEU A 188 -14.06 -1.69 8.85
CA LEU A 188 -14.00 -0.64 9.87
C LEU A 188 -14.02 -1.25 11.27
N LEU A 189 -13.07 -0.87 12.12
CA LEU A 189 -12.96 -1.28 13.54
C LEU A 189 -13.35 -0.13 14.48
#